data_AF-A0A5C7PBB6-F1
#
_entry.id   AF-A0A5C7PBB6-F1
#
_cell.length_a   1.000
_cell.length_b   1.000
_cell.length_c   1.000
_cell.angle_alpha   90.00
_cell.angle_beta   90.00
_cell.angle_gamma   90.00
#
_symmetry.space_group_name_H-M   'P 1'
#
loop_
_entity.id
_entity.type
_entity.pdbx_description
1 polymer ?
#
loop_
_entity_poly.entity_id
_entity_poly.type
_entity_poly.pdbx_seq_one_letter_code
_entity_poly.pdbx_strand_id
1 'polypeptide(L)'
;MHQVGRLPTGALLQERDVCSEGVEVSDINQVKLRGRAGGDAEVKTLPNATLVTVRIATGESYTDRSGSKVDRTDWHLVACWGKVAEQATGIRKGDVVTVEGQLRTRSYDKGGEKRYVTEVVAKSVVVDAQDRQPQVERDDAPPIGEDDIPF
;
A
#
# COMPACT_ATOMS: atom_id res chain seq x y z
N MET A 1 -64.25 15.17 -55.54
CA MET A 1 -62.86 15.63 -55.29
C MET A 1 -62.62 15.56 -53.80
N HIS A 2 -61.76 14.64 -53.37
CA HIS A 2 -61.48 14.38 -51.96
C HIS A 2 -60.45 15.38 -51.44
N GLN A 3 -60.82 16.19 -50.45
CA GLN A 3 -59.90 17.05 -49.72
C GLN A 3 -59.44 16.31 -48.46
N VAL A 4 -58.14 16.09 -48.37
CA VAL A 4 -57.46 15.34 -47.31
C VAL A 4 -57.40 16.20 -46.04
N GLY A 5 -57.83 15.63 -44.90
CA GLY A 5 -57.77 16.26 -43.59
C GLY A 5 -56.33 16.38 -43.07
N ARG A 6 -56.00 17.54 -42.51
CA ARG A 6 -54.70 17.86 -41.91
C ARG A 6 -54.65 17.26 -40.49
N LEU A 7 -53.68 16.39 -40.22
CA LEU A 7 -53.43 15.87 -38.87
C LEU A 7 -52.80 16.97 -37.98
N PRO A 8 -53.15 17.03 -36.68
CA PRO A 8 -52.50 17.94 -35.74
C PRO A 8 -51.09 17.45 -35.40
N THR A 9 -50.14 18.36 -35.57
CA THR A 9 -48.75 18.26 -35.15
C THR A 9 -48.68 18.24 -33.63
N GLY A 10 -48.19 17.14 -33.03
CA GLY A 10 -47.77 17.11 -31.62
C GLY A 10 -48.24 15.89 -30.84
N ALA A 11 -47.41 14.85 -30.78
CA ALA A 11 -47.36 13.90 -29.67
C ALA A 11 -46.05 13.11 -29.69
N LEU A 12 -45.13 13.53 -28.83
CA LEU A 12 -44.36 12.70 -27.91
C LEU A 12 -43.77 11.37 -28.45
N LEU A 13 -42.53 11.42 -28.92
CA LEU A 13 -41.48 10.47 -28.51
C LEU A 13 -40.19 11.30 -28.38
N GLN A 14 -39.98 11.88 -27.22
CA GLN A 14 -38.66 12.39 -26.86
C GLN A 14 -37.82 11.15 -26.59
N GLU A 15 -37.02 10.77 -27.58
CA GLU A 15 -35.92 9.84 -27.40
C GLU A 15 -35.17 10.30 -26.16
N ARG A 16 -35.14 9.46 -25.13
CA ARG A 16 -34.33 9.73 -23.95
C ARG A 16 -32.90 9.52 -24.42
N ASP A 17 -32.28 10.59 -24.89
CA ASP A 17 -30.83 10.68 -24.89
C ASP A 17 -30.40 10.43 -23.44
N VAL A 18 -29.91 9.22 -23.18
CA VAL A 18 -29.09 8.95 -22.00
C VAL A 18 -27.78 9.69 -22.27
N CYS A 19 -27.79 11.00 -22.00
CA CYS A 19 -26.55 11.71 -21.71
C CYS A 19 -26.02 11.11 -20.41
N SER A 20 -25.26 10.03 -20.49
CA SER A 20 -24.35 9.69 -19.41
C SER A 20 -23.36 10.84 -19.32
N GLU A 21 -23.58 11.72 -18.36
CA GLU A 21 -22.64 12.76 -17.93
C GLU A 21 -21.24 12.17 -17.96
N GLY A 22 -20.38 12.80 -18.77
CA GLY A 22 -19.01 12.35 -18.96
C GLY A 22 -18.33 12.22 -17.60
N VAL A 23 -17.96 10.99 -17.24
CA VAL A 23 -17.02 10.77 -16.15
C VAL A 23 -15.67 11.25 -16.68
N GLU A 24 -15.30 12.47 -16.32
CA GLU A 24 -13.93 12.97 -16.42
C GLU A 24 -13.02 11.97 -15.69
N VAL A 25 -12.31 11.13 -16.45
CA VAL A 25 -11.36 10.18 -15.86
C VAL A 25 -10.12 10.97 -15.46
N SER A 26 -10.10 11.42 -14.21
CA SER A 26 -8.91 11.96 -13.57
C SER A 26 -7.78 10.93 -13.47
N ASP A 27 -6.54 11.40 -13.31
CA ASP A 27 -5.35 10.56 -13.18
C ASP A 27 -5.51 9.48 -12.09
N ILE A 28 -5.06 8.26 -12.38
CA ILE A 28 -5.16 7.12 -11.46
C ILE A 28 -3.79 6.89 -10.79
N ASN A 29 -3.76 7.06 -9.47
CA ASN A 29 -2.68 6.58 -8.62
C ASN A 29 -3.28 5.63 -7.58
N GLN A 30 -3.00 4.34 -7.74
CA GLN A 30 -3.46 3.28 -6.86
C GLN A 30 -2.36 2.24 -6.70
N VAL A 31 -2.15 1.80 -5.46
CA VAL A 31 -1.23 0.72 -5.10
C VAL A 31 -2.02 -0.34 -4.33
N LYS A 32 -1.79 -1.61 -4.66
CA LYS A 32 -2.21 -2.76 -3.87
C LYS A 32 -1.01 -3.66 -3.63
N LEU A 33 -0.69 -3.92 -2.37
CA LEU A 33 0.40 -4.80 -1.98
C LEU A 33 -0.13 -5.89 -1.06
N ARG A 34 0.37 -7.11 -1.23
CA ARG A 34 0.29 -8.17 -0.22
C ARG A 34 1.68 -8.74 -0.06
N GLY A 35 2.23 -8.64 1.15
CA GLY A 35 3.61 -9.01 1.42
C GLY A 35 3.88 -9.22 2.89
N ARG A 36 5.14 -9.46 3.25
CA ARG A 36 5.55 -9.68 4.64
C ARG A 36 6.23 -8.45 5.21
N ALA A 37 5.93 -8.12 6.47
CA ALA A 37 6.65 -7.08 7.19
C ALA A 37 8.10 -7.50 7.43
N GLY A 38 9.07 -6.70 6.97
CA GLY A 38 10.50 -6.97 7.17
C GLY A 38 10.99 -6.75 8.60
N GLY A 39 10.24 -5.97 9.37
CA GLY A 39 10.50 -5.60 10.75
C GLY A 39 9.21 -5.15 11.42
N ASP A 40 9.30 -4.87 12.71
CA ASP A 40 8.19 -4.30 13.47
C ASP A 40 7.85 -2.89 12.97
N ALA A 41 6.62 -2.46 13.21
CA ALA A 41 6.17 -1.13 12.84
C ALA A 41 6.92 -0.03 13.61
N GLU A 42 7.48 0.94 12.89
CA GLU A 42 8.12 2.12 13.49
C GLU A 42 7.07 3.20 13.76
N VAL A 43 6.82 3.52 15.03
CA VAL A 43 5.87 4.57 15.44
C VAL A 43 6.60 5.90 15.64
N LYS A 44 6.10 6.96 15.03
CA LYS A 44 6.57 8.33 15.20
C LYS A 44 5.40 9.24 15.55
N THR A 45 5.40 9.75 16.77
CA THR A 45 4.44 10.75 17.23
C THR A 45 4.92 12.13 16.81
N LEU A 46 4.13 12.81 15.99
CA LEU A 46 4.33 14.19 15.57
C LEU A 46 3.34 15.09 16.33
N PRO A 47 3.60 16.40 16.43
CA PRO A 47 2.74 17.31 17.21
C PRO A 47 1.26 17.30 16.83
N ASN A 48 0.93 16.95 15.58
CA ASN A 48 -0.43 16.96 15.04
C ASN A 48 -0.91 15.59 14.51
N ALA A 49 -0.07 14.56 14.53
CA ALA A 49 -0.39 13.28 13.91
C ALA A 49 0.50 12.15 14.43
N THR A 50 -0.01 10.92 14.36
CA THR A 50 0.82 9.70 14.50
C THR A 50 1.13 9.17 13.12
N LEU A 51 2.42 8.99 12.84
CA LEU A 51 2.94 8.31 11.67
C LEU A 51 3.42 6.92 12.09
N VAL A 52 2.94 5.88 11.42
CA VAL A 52 3.50 4.53 11.53
C VAL A 52 4.08 4.13 10.19
N THR A 53 5.34 3.72 10.17
CA THR A 53 6.02 3.25 8.96
C THR A 53 6.36 1.78 9.04
N VAL A 54 6.12 1.05 7.96
CA VAL A 54 6.41 -0.39 7.84
C VAL A 54 7.12 -0.66 6.51
N ARG A 55 8.15 -1.51 6.52
CA ARG A 55 8.75 -2.05 5.29
C ARG A 55 8.10 -3.38 4.93
N ILE A 56 7.52 -3.47 3.74
CA ILE A 56 6.86 -4.66 3.24
C ILE A 56 7.69 -5.26 2.11
N ALA A 57 7.99 -6.56 2.21
CA ALA A 57 8.62 -7.34 1.16
C ALA A 57 7.55 -8.01 0.28
N THR A 58 7.67 -7.86 -1.03
CA THR A 58 6.92 -8.65 -2.02
C THR A 58 7.91 -9.48 -2.83
N GLY A 59 7.66 -10.79 -2.92
CA GLY A 59 8.51 -11.71 -3.67
C GLY A 59 7.83 -12.16 -4.97
N GLU A 60 8.63 -12.30 -6.02
CA GLU A 60 8.26 -12.98 -7.26
C GLU A 60 9.34 -14.00 -7.64
N SER A 61 8.93 -15.16 -8.14
CA SER A 61 9.84 -16.17 -8.71
C SER A 61 9.54 -16.28 -10.20
N TYR A 62 10.53 -16.06 -11.06
CA TYR A 62 10.40 -16.22 -12.50
C TYR A 62 11.57 -17.00 -13.09
N THR A 63 11.39 -17.55 -14.28
CA THR A 63 12.49 -18.20 -15.03
C THR A 63 13.07 -17.19 -15.99
N ASP A 64 14.39 -16.99 -15.95
CA ASP A 64 15.07 -16.06 -16.85
C ASP A 64 15.27 -16.67 -18.25
N ARG A 65 15.87 -15.90 -19.16
CA ARG A 65 16.15 -16.35 -20.53
C ARG A 65 17.17 -17.50 -20.62
N SER A 66 17.93 -17.75 -19.55
CA SER A 66 18.89 -18.85 -19.48
C SER A 66 18.25 -20.17 -19.01
N GLY A 67 16.98 -20.14 -18.61
CA GLY A 67 16.28 -21.28 -18.02
C GLY A 67 16.52 -21.42 -16.51
N SER A 68 17.18 -20.43 -15.87
CA SER A 68 17.44 -20.43 -14.44
C SER A 68 16.25 -19.83 -13.69
N LYS A 69 15.88 -20.42 -12.54
CA LYS A 69 14.88 -19.85 -11.64
C LYS A 69 15.53 -18.69 -10.86
N VAL A 70 14.91 -17.52 -10.93
CA VAL A 70 15.34 -16.30 -10.25
C VAL A 70 14.26 -15.89 -9.25
N ASP A 71 14.66 -15.67 -8.00
CA ASP A 71 13.82 -15.11 -6.96
C ASP A 71 14.15 -13.63 -6.79
N ARG A 72 13.15 -12.77 -6.90
CA ARG A 72 13.26 -11.32 -6.72
C ARG A 72 12.40 -10.87 -5.55
N THR A 73 12.95 -10.01 -4.71
CA THR A 73 12.21 -9.38 -3.60
C THR A 73 12.30 -7.87 -3.73
N ASP A 74 11.16 -7.21 -3.83
CA ASP A 74 11.05 -5.75 -3.80
C ASP A 74 10.60 -5.30 -2.41
N TRP A 75 11.21 -4.21 -1.94
CA TRP A 75 10.96 -3.63 -0.62
C TRP A 75 10.21 -2.32 -0.75
N HIS A 76 9.04 -2.25 -0.14
CA HIS A 76 8.14 -1.11 -0.19
C HIS A 76 8.11 -0.41 1.16
N LEU A 77 8.30 0.90 1.18
CA LEU A 77 8.07 1.72 2.37
C LEU A 77 6.60 2.13 2.42
N VAL A 78 5.88 1.73 3.47
CA VAL A 78 4.47 2.07 3.67
C VAL A 78 4.37 3.08 4.82
N ALA A 79 3.69 4.19 4.57
CA ALA A 79 3.39 5.24 5.54
C ALA A 79 1.90 5.24 5.89
N CYS A 80 1.60 4.95 7.15
CA CYS A 80 0.25 4.90 7.71
C CYS A 80 0.02 6.13 8.60
N TRP A 81 -1.12 6.79 8.43
CA TRP A 81 -1.47 8.02 9.15
C TRP A 81 -2.81 7.90 9.86
N GLY A 82 -2.99 8.62 10.97
CA GLY A 82 -4.26 8.69 11.71
C GLY A 82 -4.79 7.31 12.09
N LYS A 83 -6.05 7.01 11.76
CA LYS A 83 -6.68 5.72 12.08
C LYS A 83 -5.96 4.51 11.46
N VAL A 84 -5.38 4.67 10.27
CA VAL A 84 -4.60 3.59 9.62
C VAL A 84 -3.30 3.36 10.38
N ALA A 85 -2.73 4.40 10.99
CA ALA A 85 -1.55 4.27 11.84
C ALA A 85 -1.84 3.44 13.10
N GLU A 86 -2.98 3.68 13.74
CA GLU A 86 -3.43 2.91 14.92
C GLU A 86 -3.58 1.41 14.60
N GLN A 87 -4.14 1.08 13.43
CA GLN A 87 -4.25 -0.29 12.95
C GLN A 87 -2.87 -0.92 12.66
N ALA A 88 -1.93 -0.11 12.15
CA ALA A 88 -0.60 -0.56 11.79
C ALA A 88 0.36 -0.72 12.98
N THR A 89 0.08 -0.09 14.14
CA THR A 89 0.95 -0.14 15.32
C THR A 89 1.24 -1.58 15.79
N GLY A 90 0.29 -2.50 15.60
CA GLY A 90 0.42 -3.90 16.01
C GLY A 90 1.12 -4.81 14.99
N ILE A 91 1.65 -4.28 13.89
CA ILE A 91 2.37 -5.07 12.88
C ILE A 91 3.76 -5.44 13.40
N ARG A 92 4.05 -6.73 13.36
CA ARG A 92 5.33 -7.32 13.77
C ARG A 92 6.08 -7.86 12.57
N LYS A 93 7.39 -8.03 12.73
CA LYS A 93 8.23 -8.72 11.75
C LYS A 93 7.61 -10.07 11.36
N GLY A 94 7.52 -10.33 10.06
CA GLY A 94 7.02 -11.57 9.50
C GLY A 94 5.51 -11.61 9.27
N ASP A 95 4.74 -10.70 9.86
CA ASP A 95 3.29 -10.58 9.62
C ASP A 95 3.04 -10.42 8.12
N VAL A 96 2.04 -11.14 7.61
CA VAL A 96 1.53 -10.95 6.25
C VAL A 96 0.55 -9.78 6.29
N VAL A 97 0.80 -8.77 5.45
CA VAL A 97 0.05 -7.52 5.44
C VAL A 97 -0.45 -7.24 4.03
N THR A 98 -1.73 -6.88 3.94
CA THR A 98 -2.33 -6.32 2.72
C THR A 98 -2.50 -4.81 2.88
N VAL A 99 -2.03 -4.05 1.90
CA VAL A 99 -2.04 -2.58 1.90
C VAL A 99 -2.70 -2.10 0.62
N GLU A 100 -3.64 -1.17 0.74
CA GLU A 100 -4.08 -0.36 -0.40
C GLU A 100 -3.75 1.11 -0.14
N GLY A 101 -3.27 1.81 -1.17
CA GLY A 101 -2.77 3.17 -1.02
C GLY A 101 -2.44 3.85 -2.33
N GLN A 102 -1.54 4.83 -2.25
CA GLN A 102 -1.08 5.62 -3.39
C GLN A 102 0.42 5.90 -3.25
N LEU A 103 1.13 5.98 -4.37
CA LEU A 103 2.54 6.40 -4.34
C LEU A 103 2.66 7.89 -4.05
N ARG A 104 3.58 8.24 -3.16
CA ARG A 104 3.98 9.61 -2.87
C ARG A 104 5.51 9.68 -2.96
N THR A 105 6.02 10.58 -3.78
CA THR A 105 7.46 10.88 -3.80
C THR A 105 7.68 12.23 -3.14
N ARG A 106 8.55 12.27 -2.14
CA ARG A 106 9.00 13.51 -1.50
C ARG A 106 10.51 13.64 -1.61
N SER A 107 11.00 14.87 -1.57
CA SER A 107 12.43 15.15 -1.51
C SER A 107 12.81 15.82 -0.21
N TYR A 108 14.02 15.53 0.28
CA TYR A 108 14.61 16.22 1.42
C TYR A 108 16.10 16.45 1.16
N ASP A 109 16.67 17.50 1.75
CA ASP A 109 18.10 17.75 1.71
C ASP A 109 18.79 17.00 2.85
N LYS A 110 19.91 16.34 2.54
CA LYS A 110 20.77 15.75 3.56
C LYS A 110 22.22 16.04 3.19
N GLY A 111 22.81 17.06 3.83
CA GLY A 111 24.21 17.44 3.63
C GLY A 111 24.45 18.12 2.28
N GLY A 112 23.49 18.89 1.78
CA GLY A 112 23.59 19.59 0.49
C GLY A 112 23.25 18.72 -0.72
N GLU A 113 22.86 17.46 -0.52
CA GLU A 113 22.38 16.58 -1.58
C GLU A 113 20.86 16.33 -1.43
N LYS A 114 20.13 16.62 -2.51
CA LYS A 114 18.69 16.35 -2.60
C LYS A 114 18.42 14.86 -2.77
N ARG A 115 17.80 14.24 -1.77
CA ARG A 115 17.38 12.83 -1.78
C ARG A 115 15.88 12.72 -2.06
N TYR A 116 15.50 11.70 -2.82
CA TYR A 116 14.09 11.38 -3.09
C TYR A 116 13.70 10.11 -2.35
N VAL A 117 12.49 10.10 -1.80
CA VAL A 117 11.88 8.93 -1.15
C VAL A 117 10.52 8.73 -1.79
N THR A 118 10.32 7.53 -2.33
CA THR A 118 9.00 7.07 -2.77
C THR A 118 8.44 6.16 -1.69
N GLU A 119 7.23 6.46 -1.25
CA GLU A 119 6.51 5.69 -0.23
C GLU A 119 5.06 5.44 -0.67
N VAL A 120 4.47 4.37 -0.14
CA VAL A 120 3.04 4.10 -0.29
C VAL A 120 2.33 4.74 0.90
N VAL A 121 1.54 5.78 0.63
CA VAL A 121 0.65 6.35 1.64
C VAL A 121 -0.58 5.46 1.72
N ALA A 122 -0.72 4.73 2.82
CA ALA A 122 -1.77 3.74 3.01
C ALA A 122 -3.13 4.41 3.24
N LYS A 123 -4.14 3.94 2.50
CA LYS A 123 -5.56 4.23 2.74
C LYS A 123 -6.20 3.12 3.59
N SER A 124 -5.70 1.90 3.48
CA SER A 124 -6.09 0.76 4.31
C SER A 124 -4.90 -0.16 4.56
N VAL A 125 -4.93 -0.82 5.73
CA VAL A 125 -3.96 -1.83 6.11
C VAL A 125 -4.69 -2.96 6.83
N VAL A 126 -4.39 -4.20 6.45
CA VAL A 126 -4.97 -5.40 7.06
C VAL A 126 -3.85 -6.38 7.34
N VAL A 127 -3.74 -6.83 8.59
CA VAL A 127 -2.85 -7.90 8.99
C VAL A 127 -3.57 -9.23 8.84
N ASP A 128 -2.97 -10.14 8.10
CA ASP A 128 -3.47 -11.51 7.93
C ASP A 128 -3.09 -12.33 9.17
N ALA A 129 -4.04 -12.46 10.10
CA ALA A 129 -3.80 -13.08 11.40
C ALA A 129 -3.51 -14.60 11.30
N GLN A 130 -3.88 -15.25 10.20
CA GLN A 130 -3.67 -16.69 10.02
C GLN A 130 -2.18 -17.06 9.91
N ASP A 131 -1.36 -16.14 9.40
CA ASP A 131 0.07 -16.35 9.17
C ASP A 131 0.96 -15.83 10.31
N ARG A 132 0.37 -15.35 11.41
CA ARG A 132 1.12 -14.83 12.55
C ARG A 132 1.70 -15.98 13.36
N GLN A 133 3.00 -16.22 13.19
CA GLN A 133 3.74 -17.17 14.01
C GLN A 133 3.84 -16.64 15.45
N PRO A 134 3.62 -17.48 16.48
CA PRO A 134 3.91 -17.10 17.86
C PRO A 134 5.40 -16.74 17.98
N GLN A 135 5.69 -15.54 18.50
CA GLN A 135 7.06 -15.22 18.91
C GLN A 135 7.40 -16.11 20.10
N VAL A 136 8.23 -17.13 19.87
CA VAL A 136 8.94 -17.81 20.96
C VAL A 136 10.06 -16.85 21.35
N GLU A 137 9.87 -16.11 22.45
CA GLU A 137 10.95 -15.38 23.11
C GLU A 137 12.06 -16.39 23.43
N ARG A 138 13.16 -16.34 22.65
CA ARG A 138 14.38 -17.06 22.98
C ARG A 138 15.17 -16.18 23.94
N ASP A 139 14.84 -16.25 25.22
CA ASP A 139 15.66 -15.72 26.33
C ASP A 139 16.92 -16.58 26.58
N ASP A 140 17.61 -17.02 25.51
CA ASP A 140 18.74 -17.96 25.58
C ASP A 140 20.00 -17.37 24.94
N ALA A 141 20.39 -16.16 25.34
CA ALA A 141 21.80 -15.82 25.29
C ALA A 141 22.43 -16.45 26.54
N PRO A 142 23.31 -17.47 26.43
CA PRO A 142 24.04 -17.95 27.59
C PRO A 142 24.81 -16.77 28.20
N PRO A 143 24.89 -16.65 29.53
CA PRO A 143 25.75 -15.65 30.13
C PRO A 143 27.16 -15.88 29.58
N ILE A 144 27.68 -14.88 28.88
CA ILE A 144 29.11 -14.81 28.54
C ILE A 144 29.83 -14.80 29.89
N GLY A 145 30.47 -15.91 30.23
CA GLY A 145 31.29 -16.00 31.43
C GLY A 145 32.36 -14.91 31.37
N GLU A 146 32.53 -14.17 32.46
CA GLU A 146 33.49 -13.07 32.58
C GLU A 146 34.96 -13.53 32.40
N ASP A 147 35.20 -14.84 32.29
CA ASP A 147 36.52 -15.47 32.18
C ASP A 147 37.11 -15.52 30.75
N ASP A 148 36.34 -15.17 29.70
CA ASP A 148 36.80 -15.22 28.30
C ASP A 148 37.08 -13.82 27.68
N ILE A 149 37.24 -12.77 28.50
CA ILE A 149 37.59 -11.42 28.01
C ILE A 149 39.12 -11.26 28.03
N PRO A 150 39.82 -11.29 26.87
CA PRO A 150 41.26 -11.01 26.86
C PRO A 150 41.49 -9.53 27.21
N PHE A 151 42.41 -9.30 28.16
CA PHE A 151 42.89 -7.98 28.60
C PHE A 151 43.52 -7.15 27.48
#